data_AF-A0A7W5AL97-F1
#
_entry.id   AF-A0A7W5AL97-F1
#
_cell.length_a   1.000
_cell.length_b   1.000
_cell.length_c   1.000
_cell.angle_alpha   90.00
_cell.angle_beta   90.00
_cell.angle_gamma   90.00
#
_symmetry.space_group_name_H-M   'P 1'
#
loop_
_entity.id
_entity.type
_entity.pdbx_description
1 polymer ?
#
loop_
_entity_poly.entity_id
_entity_poly.type
_entity_poly.pdbx_seq_one_letter_code
_entity_poly.pdbx_strand_id
1 'polypeptide(L)'
;MTQDPWNGPGGHPEPPPTPEPEPPMPIPPEEPIPVPEPPHTADHDTAEHPAVPGWQQPPPAGPWHAQHEKPGEWQHQPPPYLAYEHSPPAEIQPPPEPIWLDPPTAHLPPVTDRRRPTVFLSIAFVATLALCGGGAVSAYYLLRDAGKPGAPDPATAVDQFLTAVFTQQDANAAEDLVCRKSQDEAKLATRIKQISSYAAGYPGPAFRWNEPDVADRDDKRALVDVQVVMSTEDERSAAQDLRFTVIRKAGWLVCEVSG
;
A
#
# COMPACT_ATOMS: atom_id res chain seq x y z
N MET A 1 -19.25 42.24 -76.92
CA MET A 1 -19.25 41.12 -75.96
C MET A 1 -18.49 41.60 -74.74
N THR A 2 -19.22 41.63 -73.63
CA THR A 2 -19.02 42.48 -72.46
C THR A 2 -18.00 41.86 -71.50
N GLN A 3 -17.08 42.67 -70.98
CA GLN A 3 -16.19 42.30 -69.88
C GLN A 3 -16.86 42.73 -68.56
N ASP A 4 -17.04 41.79 -67.64
CA ASP A 4 -17.43 42.06 -66.25
C ASP A 4 -16.18 42.21 -65.37
N PRO A 5 -16.07 43.27 -64.54
CA PRO A 5 -15.04 43.38 -63.53
C PRO A 5 -15.50 42.75 -62.20
N TRP A 6 -14.76 41.73 -61.75
CA TRP A 6 -14.81 41.23 -60.39
C TRP A 6 -14.14 42.23 -59.44
N ASN A 7 -14.87 42.73 -58.46
CA ASN A 7 -14.34 43.66 -57.45
C ASN A 7 -14.80 43.25 -56.05
N GLY A 8 -13.83 42.94 -55.18
CA GLY A 8 -13.91 43.10 -53.72
C GLY A 8 -14.32 41.88 -52.87
N PRO A 9 -13.38 41.26 -52.13
CA PRO A 9 -13.71 40.38 -51.00
C PRO A 9 -14.28 41.21 -49.83
N GLY A 10 -15.41 40.76 -49.29
CA GLY A 10 -16.17 41.43 -48.24
C GLY A 10 -15.36 41.68 -46.97
N GLY A 11 -15.42 42.94 -46.50
CA GLY A 11 -14.98 43.30 -45.16
C GLY A 11 -15.83 42.58 -44.12
N HIS A 12 -15.18 41.85 -43.23
CA HIS A 12 -15.80 41.33 -42.02
C HIS A 12 -16.21 42.53 -41.14
N PRO A 13 -17.46 42.57 -40.61
CA PRO A 13 -17.83 43.58 -39.64
C PRO A 13 -16.96 43.43 -38.38
N GLU A 14 -16.41 44.55 -37.93
CA GLU A 14 -15.65 44.66 -36.69
C GLU A 14 -16.54 44.23 -35.51
N PRO A 15 -16.06 43.35 -34.61
CA PRO A 15 -16.84 42.95 -33.45
C PRO A 15 -17.10 44.16 -32.54
N PRO A 16 -18.27 44.22 -31.86
CA PRO A 16 -18.56 45.30 -30.93
C PRO A 16 -17.52 45.34 -29.80
N PRO A 17 -17.21 46.53 -29.27
CA PRO A 17 -16.26 46.67 -28.17
C PRO A 17 -16.74 45.87 -26.95
N THR A 18 -15.82 45.10 -26.38
CA THR A 18 -16.04 44.36 -25.15
C THR A 18 -16.42 45.34 -24.04
N PRO A 19 -17.49 45.07 -23.25
CA PRO A 19 -17.87 45.93 -22.14
C PRO A 19 -16.71 46.06 -21.15
N GLU A 20 -16.47 47.29 -20.70
CA GLU A 20 -15.45 47.63 -19.71
C GLU A 20 -15.77 46.91 -18.39
N PRO A 21 -14.79 46.25 -17.73
CA PRO A 21 -15.03 45.54 -16.48
C PRO A 21 -15.54 46.50 -15.42
N GLU A 22 -16.66 46.17 -14.78
CA GLU A 22 -17.23 46.95 -13.70
C GLU A 22 -16.22 47.12 -12.55
N PRO A 23 -16.16 48.30 -11.93
CA PRO A 23 -15.27 48.52 -10.79
C PRO A 23 -15.64 47.59 -9.63
N PRO A 24 -14.65 47.06 -8.90
CA PRO A 24 -14.90 46.16 -7.78
C PRO A 24 -15.78 46.86 -6.74
N MET A 25 -16.82 46.15 -6.30
CA MET A 25 -17.70 46.64 -5.24
C MET A 25 -16.89 46.85 -3.94
N PRO A 26 -17.25 47.85 -3.11
CA PRO A 26 -16.64 48.05 -1.81
C PRO A 26 -16.83 46.80 -0.94
N ILE A 27 -15.74 46.32 -0.33
CA ILE A 27 -15.77 45.25 0.66
C ILE A 27 -16.61 45.74 1.86
N PRO A 28 -17.66 45.01 2.28
CA PRO A 28 -18.42 45.38 3.47
C PRO A 28 -17.51 45.41 4.71
N PRO A 29 -17.76 46.31 5.68
CA PRO A 29 -16.99 46.36 6.92
C PRO A 29 -17.05 45.00 7.63
N GLU A 30 -15.90 44.49 8.06
CA GLU A 30 -15.82 43.26 8.85
C GLU A 30 -16.71 43.38 10.10
N GLU A 31 -17.61 42.41 10.28
CA GLU A 31 -18.37 42.29 11.52
C GLU A 31 -17.38 42.03 12.68
N PRO A 32 -17.58 42.68 13.84
CA PRO A 32 -16.68 42.50 14.98
C PRO A 32 -16.68 41.03 15.41
N ILE A 33 -15.50 40.42 15.38
CA ILE A 33 -15.26 39.06 15.87
C ILE A 33 -15.75 38.97 17.32
N PRO A 34 -16.63 38.02 17.67
CA PRO A 34 -17.08 37.86 19.05
C PRO A 34 -15.89 37.54 19.96
N VAL A 35 -15.75 38.33 21.02
CA VAL A 35 -14.74 38.12 22.07
C VAL A 35 -15.01 36.77 22.73
N PRO A 36 -14.01 35.86 22.84
CA PRO A 36 -14.20 34.59 23.50
C PRO A 36 -14.58 34.80 24.96
N GLU A 37 -15.66 34.14 25.37
CA GLU A 37 -16.20 34.15 26.72
C GLU A 37 -15.15 33.57 27.70
N PRO A 38 -14.92 34.20 28.87
CA PRO A 38 -13.97 33.69 29.85
C PRO A 38 -14.44 32.33 30.39
N PRO A 39 -13.51 31.40 30.67
CA PRO A 39 -13.87 30.06 31.13
C PRO A 39 -14.61 30.13 32.46
N HIS A 40 -15.82 29.58 32.48
CA HIS A 40 -16.55 29.34 33.72
C HIS A 40 -15.73 28.39 34.60
N THR A 41 -15.35 28.87 35.78
CA THR A 41 -14.89 28.04 36.89
C THR A 41 -16.01 27.12 37.32
N ALA A 42 -15.98 25.87 36.87
CA ALA A 42 -16.82 24.83 37.40
C ALA A 42 -16.30 24.42 38.79
N ASP A 43 -17.14 24.62 39.79
CA ASP A 43 -16.97 24.15 41.16
C ASP A 43 -16.64 22.66 41.20
N HIS A 44 -15.64 22.32 42.02
CA HIS A 44 -15.23 20.96 42.30
C HIS A 44 -16.26 20.26 43.20
N ASP A 45 -17.08 19.38 42.63
CA ASP A 45 -17.75 18.32 43.38
C ASP A 45 -16.89 17.05 43.31
N THR A 46 -16.26 16.74 44.44
CA THR A 46 -15.41 15.56 44.64
C THR A 46 -16.32 14.35 44.84
N ALA A 47 -16.59 13.63 43.77
CA ALA A 47 -17.09 12.25 43.83
C ALA A 47 -15.89 11.30 43.85
N GLU A 48 -15.55 10.80 45.04
CA GLU A 48 -14.63 9.69 45.26
C GLU A 48 -15.05 8.48 44.42
N HIS A 49 -14.28 8.18 43.37
CA HIS A 49 -14.36 6.90 42.66
C HIS A 49 -13.39 5.90 43.32
N PRO A 50 -13.80 4.65 43.56
CA PRO A 50 -12.91 3.63 44.10
C PRO A 50 -11.76 3.34 43.13
N ALA A 51 -10.55 3.25 43.70
CA ALA A 51 -9.33 2.89 42.99
C ALA A 51 -9.49 1.53 42.27
N VAL A 52 -9.46 1.56 40.95
CA VAL A 52 -9.36 0.36 40.13
C VAL A 52 -7.92 -0.16 40.26
N PRO A 53 -7.69 -1.40 40.69
CA PRO A 53 -6.35 -1.94 40.81
C PRO A 53 -5.78 -2.22 39.41
N GLY A 54 -4.67 -1.54 39.09
CA GLY A 54 -3.63 -1.94 38.14
C GLY A 54 -4.08 -2.59 36.83
N TRP A 55 -4.25 -1.78 35.78
CA TRP A 55 -4.14 -2.30 34.41
C TRP A 55 -2.69 -2.71 34.15
N GLN A 56 -2.43 -4.01 34.15
CA GLN A 56 -1.20 -4.59 33.62
C GLN A 56 -1.35 -4.80 32.12
N GLN A 57 -0.41 -4.25 31.35
CA GLN A 57 -0.29 -4.53 29.93
C GLN A 57 0.15 -6.00 29.75
N PRO A 58 -0.61 -6.83 28.98
CA PRO A 58 -0.23 -8.22 28.78
C PRO A 58 1.03 -8.34 27.88
N PRO A 59 1.84 -9.40 28.05
CA PRO A 59 3.09 -9.57 27.31
C PRO A 59 2.85 -9.83 25.80
N PRO A 60 3.79 -9.41 24.93
CA PRO A 60 3.58 -9.29 23.48
C PRO A 60 3.70 -10.59 22.67
N ALA A 61 3.29 -11.74 23.22
CA ALA A 61 3.33 -13.01 22.50
C ALA A 61 2.09 -13.87 22.80
N GLY A 62 1.07 -13.75 21.96
CA GLY A 62 -0.14 -14.59 22.00
C GLY A 62 -0.87 -14.63 20.64
N PRO A 63 -1.31 -15.79 20.14
CA PRO A 63 -2.10 -15.92 18.92
C PRO A 63 -3.56 -15.57 19.19
N TRP A 64 -4.26 -15.02 18.19
CA TRP A 64 -5.72 -14.93 18.19
C TRP A 64 -6.34 -16.33 18.32
N HIS A 65 -6.64 -16.78 19.55
CA HIS A 65 -7.48 -17.93 19.79
C HIS A 65 -8.90 -17.45 20.11
N ALA A 66 -9.82 -17.87 19.26
CA ALA A 66 -11.24 -17.89 19.56
C ALA A 66 -11.47 -18.51 20.95
N GLN A 67 -12.30 -17.87 21.77
CA GLN A 67 -12.82 -18.52 22.96
C GLN A 67 -13.60 -19.76 22.51
N HIS A 68 -13.13 -20.94 22.89
CA HIS A 68 -13.86 -22.18 22.63
C HIS A 68 -15.09 -22.22 23.54
N GLU A 69 -16.28 -22.18 22.94
CA GLU A 69 -17.52 -22.58 23.60
C GLU A 69 -17.51 -24.10 23.84
N LYS A 70 -18.29 -24.58 24.84
CA LYS A 70 -18.29 -25.98 25.28
C LYS A 70 -18.70 -26.94 24.14
N PRO A 71 -18.09 -28.14 24.03
CA PRO A 71 -18.45 -29.12 23.02
C PRO A 71 -19.94 -29.52 23.11
N GLY A 72 -20.74 -29.19 22.08
CA GLY A 72 -22.14 -29.63 21.96
C GLY A 72 -23.15 -28.54 21.56
N GLU A 73 -22.82 -27.26 21.69
CA GLU A 73 -23.68 -26.15 21.28
C GLU A 73 -23.07 -25.39 20.10
N TRP A 74 -23.34 -25.84 18.87
CA TRP A 74 -23.10 -25.02 17.68
C TRP A 74 -24.44 -24.38 17.27
N GLN A 75 -24.66 -23.11 17.60
CA GLN A 75 -25.89 -22.41 17.19
C GLN A 75 -25.90 -22.00 15.71
N HIS A 76 -24.75 -22.01 15.03
CA HIS A 76 -24.66 -21.71 13.60
C HIS A 76 -23.75 -22.70 12.88
N GLN A 77 -24.27 -23.29 11.81
CA GLN A 77 -23.50 -24.15 10.92
C GLN A 77 -22.56 -23.26 10.08
N PRO A 78 -21.24 -23.49 10.09
CA PRO A 78 -20.31 -22.68 9.33
C PRO A 78 -20.54 -22.86 7.81
N PRO A 79 -20.28 -21.82 6.99
CA PRO A 79 -20.38 -21.92 5.53
C PRO A 79 -19.47 -23.03 4.97
N PRO A 80 -19.95 -23.91 4.07
CA PRO A 80 -19.23 -25.12 3.64
C PRO A 80 -18.02 -24.90 2.70
N TYR A 81 -17.44 -23.70 2.64
CA TYR A 81 -16.38 -23.38 1.67
C TYR A 81 -15.05 -22.88 2.27
N LEU A 82 -14.82 -23.02 3.58
CA LEU A 82 -13.53 -22.67 4.22
C LEU A 82 -12.78 -23.87 4.82
N ALA A 83 -13.24 -25.09 4.54
CA ALA A 83 -12.65 -26.31 5.09
C ALA A 83 -12.08 -27.24 4.01
N TYR A 84 -11.48 -26.69 2.95
CA TYR A 84 -10.61 -27.45 2.04
C TYR A 84 -9.67 -26.46 1.36
N GLU A 85 -8.41 -26.40 1.79
CA GLU A 85 -7.24 -26.47 0.91
C GLU A 85 -5.92 -26.49 1.71
N HIS A 86 -5.24 -27.64 1.59
CA HIS A 86 -3.79 -27.85 1.67
C HIS A 86 -3.04 -27.72 3.02
N SER A 87 -3.18 -28.77 3.83
CA SER A 87 -2.00 -29.39 4.47
C SER A 87 -1.30 -30.31 3.45
N PRO A 88 0.02 -30.22 3.23
CA PRO A 88 0.72 -31.22 2.43
C PRO A 88 0.76 -32.56 3.18
N PRO A 89 0.60 -33.71 2.51
CA PRO A 89 0.66 -35.00 3.18
C PRO A 89 2.10 -35.29 3.63
N ALA A 90 2.24 -35.73 4.89
CA ALA A 90 3.43 -36.41 5.36
C ALA A 90 3.53 -37.76 4.61
N GLU A 91 4.41 -37.84 3.63
CA GLU A 91 4.67 -39.10 2.92
C GLU A 91 5.53 -40.00 3.79
N ILE A 92 4.87 -40.97 4.42
CA ILE A 92 5.47 -42.14 5.05
C ILE A 92 5.54 -43.23 3.97
N GLN A 93 6.74 -43.70 3.63
CA GLN A 93 6.92 -44.99 2.95
C GLN A 93 7.80 -45.92 3.82
N PRO A 94 7.29 -47.10 4.25
CA PRO A 94 8.08 -48.20 4.79
C PRO A 94 8.45 -49.26 3.71
N PRO A 95 9.44 -50.15 3.96
CA PRO A 95 10.04 -51.09 2.97
C PRO A 95 9.21 -52.38 2.78
N PRO A 96 9.32 -53.10 1.62
CA PRO A 96 10.18 -54.31 1.56
C PRO A 96 10.78 -54.67 0.17
N GLU A 97 11.84 -55.50 0.17
CA GLU A 97 12.42 -56.28 -0.95
C GLU A 97 11.59 -57.58 -1.23
N PRO A 98 11.93 -58.56 -2.12
CA PRO A 98 12.94 -58.69 -3.19
C PRO A 98 12.34 -59.25 -4.52
N ILE A 99 13.15 -59.57 -5.55
CA ILE A 99 13.17 -60.83 -6.35
C ILE A 99 14.01 -60.68 -7.64
N TRP A 100 15.17 -61.33 -7.58
CA TRP A 100 16.04 -61.96 -8.58
C TRP A 100 15.64 -62.01 -10.07
N LEU A 101 16.63 -61.71 -10.93
CA LEU A 101 17.07 -62.53 -12.06
C LEU A 101 18.50 -62.14 -12.46
N ASP A 102 19.37 -63.15 -12.56
CA ASP A 102 20.81 -63.17 -12.93
C ASP A 102 20.99 -64.43 -13.83
N PRO A 103 22.12 -64.76 -14.52
CA PRO A 103 23.28 -64.04 -15.10
C PRO A 103 23.49 -64.46 -16.62
N PRO A 104 24.67 -64.35 -17.32
CA PRO A 104 25.97 -64.99 -16.98
C PRO A 104 27.29 -64.22 -17.29
N THR A 105 28.23 -64.32 -16.33
CA THR A 105 29.72 -64.51 -16.41
C THR A 105 30.65 -63.67 -17.32
N ALA A 106 31.71 -63.07 -16.73
CA ALA A 106 33.13 -63.49 -16.87
C ALA A 106 34.20 -62.56 -16.21
N HIS A 107 35.01 -63.13 -15.28
CA HIS A 107 36.48 -63.01 -15.03
C HIS A 107 37.19 -61.69 -14.58
N LEU A 108 37.55 -61.61 -13.27
CA LEU A 108 38.85 -61.32 -12.53
C LEU A 108 39.93 -60.31 -13.04
N PRO A 109 40.92 -59.78 -12.23
CA PRO A 109 41.02 -59.39 -10.80
C PRO A 109 41.79 -58.01 -10.58
N PRO A 110 42.51 -57.70 -9.45
CA PRO A 110 42.29 -56.54 -8.56
C PRO A 110 43.23 -55.33 -8.72
N VAL A 111 42.78 -54.09 -8.41
CA VAL A 111 43.68 -52.95 -8.15
C VAL A 111 43.16 -52.06 -7.02
N THR A 112 44.11 -51.61 -6.23
CA THR A 112 44.09 -50.98 -4.91
C THR A 112 43.51 -49.56 -4.83
N ASP A 113 43.07 -49.25 -3.61
CA ASP A 113 42.63 -47.96 -3.08
C ASP A 113 43.54 -46.78 -3.50
N ARG A 114 42.93 -45.74 -4.08
CA ARG A 114 43.57 -44.43 -4.23
C ARG A 114 42.54 -43.34 -4.00
N ARG A 115 42.63 -42.73 -2.81
CA ARG A 115 41.86 -41.57 -2.37
C ARG A 115 41.86 -40.49 -3.44
N ARG A 116 40.64 -40.04 -3.74
CA ARG A 116 40.26 -39.15 -4.82
C ARG A 116 40.84 -37.74 -4.60
N PRO A 117 41.61 -37.15 -5.54
CA PRO A 117 42.02 -35.74 -5.47
C PRO A 117 40.92 -34.80 -6.02
N THR A 118 39.63 -35.12 -5.83
CA THR A 118 38.51 -34.32 -6.34
C THR A 118 37.94 -33.32 -5.33
N VAL A 119 38.37 -33.37 -4.07
CA VAL A 119 37.90 -32.42 -3.03
C VAL A 119 38.51 -31.03 -3.21
N PHE A 120 39.74 -30.92 -3.70
CA PHE A 120 40.37 -29.61 -3.95
C PHE A 120 39.78 -28.88 -5.14
N LEU A 121 39.31 -29.62 -6.16
CA LEU A 121 38.71 -29.02 -7.35
C LEU A 121 37.32 -28.41 -7.05
N SER A 122 36.54 -29.04 -6.17
CA SER A 122 35.24 -28.49 -5.75
C SER A 122 35.39 -27.25 -4.87
N ILE A 123 36.38 -27.23 -3.95
CA ILE A 123 36.65 -26.05 -3.11
C ILE A 123 37.13 -24.88 -3.96
N ALA A 124 38.04 -25.11 -4.90
CA ALA A 124 38.51 -24.05 -5.81
C ALA A 124 37.36 -23.50 -6.68
N PHE A 125 36.45 -24.36 -7.14
CA PHE A 125 35.29 -23.94 -7.93
C PHE A 125 34.27 -23.14 -7.11
N VAL A 126 33.96 -23.57 -5.89
CA VAL A 126 33.09 -22.81 -4.96
C VAL A 126 33.74 -21.49 -4.58
N ALA A 127 35.05 -21.47 -4.30
CA ALA A 127 35.79 -20.23 -4.00
C ALA A 127 35.78 -19.27 -5.19
N THR A 128 35.91 -19.78 -6.42
CA THR A 128 35.86 -18.96 -7.64
C THR A 128 34.46 -18.42 -7.90
N LEU A 129 33.41 -19.23 -7.70
CA LEU A 129 32.02 -18.75 -7.79
C LEU A 129 31.69 -17.73 -6.68
N ALA A 130 32.23 -17.90 -5.48
CA ALA A 130 32.07 -16.93 -4.41
C ALA A 130 32.81 -15.61 -4.71
N LEU A 131 34.02 -15.69 -5.29
CA LEU A 131 34.81 -14.51 -5.65
C LEU A 131 34.21 -13.76 -6.86
N CYS A 132 33.74 -14.49 -7.88
CA CYS A 132 33.15 -13.91 -9.10
C CYS A 132 31.67 -13.53 -8.92
N GLY A 133 30.92 -14.26 -8.08
CA GLY A 133 29.50 -14.01 -7.80
C GLY A 133 29.26 -13.03 -6.65
N GLY A 134 30.22 -12.87 -5.73
CA GLY A 134 30.09 -11.96 -4.57
C GLY A 134 29.97 -10.49 -4.95
N GLY A 135 30.55 -10.08 -6.09
CA GLY A 135 30.43 -8.71 -6.60
C GLY A 135 29.03 -8.36 -7.15
N ALA A 136 28.29 -9.35 -7.66
CA ALA A 136 26.96 -9.11 -8.23
C ALA A 136 25.92 -8.80 -7.15
N VAL A 137 26.06 -9.39 -5.97
CA VAL A 137 25.11 -9.20 -4.86
C VAL A 137 25.18 -7.77 -4.32
N SER A 138 26.39 -7.21 -4.17
CA SER A 138 26.58 -5.84 -3.68
C SER A 138 26.11 -4.76 -4.67
N ALA A 139 26.34 -4.96 -5.97
CA ALA A 139 25.79 -4.08 -7.01
C ALA A 139 24.25 -4.18 -7.10
N TYR A 140 23.68 -5.37 -6.92
CA TYR A 140 22.22 -5.56 -6.88
C TYR A 140 21.58 -4.82 -5.72
N TYR A 141 22.19 -4.81 -4.52
CA TYR A 141 21.67 -4.02 -3.39
C TYR A 141 21.71 -2.51 -3.66
N LEU A 142 22.76 -2.00 -4.32
CA LEU A 142 22.85 -0.57 -4.70
C LEU A 142 21.86 -0.19 -5.80
N LEU A 143 21.66 -1.04 -6.80
CA LEU A 143 20.68 -0.82 -7.86
C LEU A 143 19.24 -0.97 -7.36
N ARG A 144 19.03 -1.82 -6.34
CA ARG A 144 17.75 -1.98 -5.64
C ARG A 144 17.46 -0.81 -4.68
N ASP A 145 18.49 -0.12 -4.20
CA ASP A 145 18.36 1.10 -3.38
C ASP A 145 18.18 2.37 -4.22
N ALA A 146 18.50 2.34 -5.51
CA ALA A 146 18.06 3.34 -6.49
C ALA A 146 16.57 3.13 -6.82
N GLY A 147 15.71 3.37 -5.83
CA GLY A 147 14.25 3.37 -6.03
C GLY A 147 13.84 4.39 -7.10
N LYS A 148 12.66 4.18 -7.71
CA LYS A 148 12.09 5.18 -8.63
C LYS A 148 12.01 6.53 -7.92
N PRO A 149 12.23 7.65 -8.65
CA PRO A 149 12.17 8.96 -8.03
C PRO A 149 10.77 9.16 -7.44
N GLY A 150 10.69 9.35 -6.11
CA GLY A 150 9.43 9.66 -5.43
C GLY A 150 8.92 11.05 -5.81
N ALA A 151 7.82 11.45 -5.19
CA ALA A 151 7.19 12.75 -5.47
C ALA A 151 8.07 13.95 -5.05
N PRO A 152 7.86 15.14 -5.64
CA PRO A 152 8.64 16.35 -5.33
C PRO A 152 8.36 16.90 -3.93
N ASP A 153 7.17 16.68 -3.38
CA ASP A 153 6.74 17.16 -2.06
C ASP A 153 5.79 16.14 -1.36
N PRO A 154 5.56 16.29 -0.04
CA PRO A 154 4.72 15.40 0.75
C PRO A 154 3.28 15.25 0.26
N ALA A 155 2.62 16.35 -0.12
CA ALA A 155 1.22 16.35 -0.52
C ALA A 155 1.07 15.61 -1.85
N THR A 156 1.95 15.90 -2.82
CA THR A 156 1.99 15.18 -4.10
C THR A 156 2.21 13.68 -3.92
N ALA A 157 3.02 13.25 -2.95
CA ALA A 157 3.22 11.82 -2.67
C ALA A 157 1.92 11.13 -2.24
N VAL A 158 1.16 11.78 -1.36
CA VAL A 158 -0.12 11.25 -0.86
C VAL A 158 -1.18 11.29 -1.95
N ASP A 159 -1.29 12.38 -2.71
CA ASP A 159 -2.25 12.51 -3.80
C ASP A 159 -2.05 11.44 -4.90
N GLN A 160 -0.81 11.22 -5.31
CA GLN A 160 -0.47 10.15 -6.26
C GLN A 160 -0.83 8.77 -5.70
N PHE A 161 -0.55 8.52 -4.41
CA PHE A 161 -0.88 7.25 -3.78
C PHE A 161 -2.39 7.03 -3.68
N LEU A 162 -3.15 8.04 -3.24
CA LEU A 162 -4.61 7.99 -3.20
C LEU A 162 -5.21 7.77 -4.59
N THR A 163 -4.66 8.45 -5.61
CA THR A 163 -5.06 8.25 -7.00
C THR A 163 -4.84 6.80 -7.44
N ALA A 164 -3.68 6.22 -7.14
CA ALA A 164 -3.39 4.82 -7.46
C ALA A 164 -4.37 3.85 -6.76
N VAL A 165 -4.70 4.09 -5.49
CA VAL A 165 -5.53 3.20 -4.67
C VAL A 165 -7.03 3.34 -4.96
N PHE A 166 -7.56 4.57 -4.97
CA PHE A 166 -9.00 4.83 -5.01
C PHE A 166 -9.53 5.10 -6.42
N THR A 167 -8.71 5.69 -7.30
CA THR A 167 -9.12 6.01 -8.67
C THR A 167 -8.68 4.95 -9.66
N GLN A 168 -7.40 4.61 -9.69
CA GLN A 168 -6.84 3.64 -10.63
C GLN A 168 -7.08 2.20 -10.17
N GLN A 169 -7.18 1.99 -8.85
CA GLN A 169 -7.27 0.67 -8.21
C GLN A 169 -6.16 -0.27 -8.69
N ASP A 170 -4.93 0.27 -8.79
CA ASP A 170 -3.76 -0.43 -9.30
C ASP A 170 -2.73 -0.62 -8.18
N ALA A 171 -2.51 -1.88 -7.80
CA ALA A 171 -1.58 -2.26 -6.75
C ALA A 171 -0.11 -2.01 -7.15
N ASN A 172 0.23 -2.17 -8.43
CA ASN A 172 1.60 -1.94 -8.92
C ASN A 172 1.91 -0.44 -8.93
N ALA A 173 0.96 0.39 -9.38
CA ALA A 173 1.11 1.84 -9.31
C ALA A 173 1.23 2.33 -7.86
N ALA A 174 0.47 1.73 -6.93
CA ALA A 174 0.58 2.07 -5.50
C ALA A 174 1.91 1.60 -4.88
N GLU A 175 2.44 0.43 -5.29
CA GLU A 175 3.72 -0.09 -4.79
C GLU A 175 4.89 0.85 -5.13
N ASP A 176 4.88 1.44 -6.32
CA ASP A 176 5.91 2.40 -6.77
C ASP A 176 5.94 3.68 -5.92
N LEU A 177 4.87 3.98 -5.17
CA LEU A 177 4.69 5.21 -4.40
C LEU A 177 4.91 5.04 -2.89
N VAL A 178 5.15 3.81 -2.43
CA VAL A 178 5.36 3.51 -1.01
C VAL A 178 6.83 3.21 -0.69
N CYS A 179 7.19 3.37 0.58
CA CYS A 179 8.50 3.01 1.08
C CYS A 179 8.73 1.50 1.01
N ARG A 180 9.97 1.06 0.77
CA ARG A 180 10.31 -0.38 0.61
C ARG A 180 9.83 -1.31 1.73
N LYS A 181 9.71 -0.81 2.97
CA LYS A 181 9.17 -1.60 4.10
C LYS A 181 7.68 -1.92 3.93
N SER A 182 6.97 -1.11 3.16
CA SER A 182 5.54 -1.16 2.91
C SER A 182 5.20 -1.57 1.47
N GLN A 183 6.22 -1.81 0.63
CA GLN A 183 6.11 -2.40 -0.70
C GLN A 183 5.81 -3.90 -0.56
N ASP A 184 4.52 -4.21 -0.47
CA ASP A 184 3.98 -5.55 -0.46
C ASP A 184 2.77 -5.56 -1.40
N GLU A 185 3.01 -5.87 -2.68
CA GLU A 185 2.00 -5.88 -3.74
C GLU A 185 0.76 -6.68 -3.32
N ALA A 186 0.94 -7.84 -2.69
CA ALA A 186 -0.16 -8.70 -2.26
C ALA A 186 -1.03 -8.04 -1.19
N LYS A 187 -0.42 -7.37 -0.20
CA LYS A 187 -1.18 -6.60 0.80
C LYS A 187 -1.88 -5.40 0.18
N LEU A 188 -1.23 -4.67 -0.73
CA LEU A 188 -1.84 -3.54 -1.44
C LEU A 188 -3.02 -4.00 -2.30
N ALA A 189 -2.84 -5.04 -3.11
CA ALA A 189 -3.90 -5.65 -3.91
C ALA A 189 -5.08 -6.14 -3.06
N THR A 190 -4.79 -6.73 -1.90
CA THR A 190 -5.84 -7.14 -0.95
C THR A 190 -6.65 -5.95 -0.45
N ARG A 191 -5.98 -4.85 -0.07
CA ARG A 191 -6.66 -3.63 0.39
C ARG A 191 -7.46 -2.96 -0.72
N ILE A 192 -6.90 -2.83 -1.91
CA ILE A 192 -7.58 -2.27 -3.08
C ILE A 192 -8.82 -3.12 -3.43
N LYS A 193 -8.70 -4.45 -3.39
CA LYS A 193 -9.84 -5.35 -3.59
C LYS A 193 -10.92 -5.19 -2.51
N GLN A 194 -10.53 -4.96 -1.26
CA GLN A 194 -11.48 -4.69 -0.18
C GLN A 194 -12.25 -3.38 -0.44
N ILE A 195 -11.54 -2.31 -0.85
CA ILE A 195 -12.14 -1.01 -1.19
C ILE A 195 -13.09 -1.16 -2.38
N SER A 196 -12.67 -1.84 -3.46
CA SER A 196 -13.51 -2.03 -4.64
C SER A 196 -14.73 -2.90 -4.36
N SER A 197 -14.58 -3.95 -3.55
CA SER A 197 -15.70 -4.80 -3.12
C SER A 197 -16.70 -4.03 -2.25
N TYR A 198 -16.23 -3.12 -1.39
CA TYR A 198 -17.11 -2.25 -0.61
C TYR A 198 -17.87 -1.27 -1.52
N ALA A 199 -17.17 -0.61 -2.45
CA ALA A 199 -17.75 0.33 -3.40
C ALA A 199 -18.79 -0.33 -4.33
N ALA A 200 -18.53 -1.57 -4.77
CA ALA A 200 -19.43 -2.32 -5.66
C ALA A 200 -20.82 -2.61 -5.05
N GLY A 201 -20.99 -2.45 -3.73
CA GLY A 201 -22.28 -2.55 -3.07
C GLY A 201 -23.20 -1.33 -3.27
N TYR A 202 -22.71 -0.26 -3.91
CA TYR A 202 -23.42 1.00 -4.06
C TYR A 202 -23.52 1.45 -5.53
N PRO A 203 -24.59 2.20 -5.90
CA PRO A 203 -24.73 2.75 -7.25
C PRO A 203 -23.80 3.96 -7.45
N GLY A 204 -23.05 3.94 -8.55
CA GLY A 204 -22.16 5.03 -8.98
C GLY A 204 -21.21 5.56 -7.89
N PRO A 205 -20.41 4.70 -7.23
CA PRO A 205 -19.50 5.14 -6.17
C PRO A 205 -18.40 6.03 -6.77
N ALA A 206 -18.18 7.19 -6.17
CA ALA A 206 -17.11 8.11 -6.52
C ALA A 206 -16.31 8.48 -5.28
N PHE A 207 -14.98 8.37 -5.36
CA PHE A 207 -14.07 8.79 -4.30
C PHE A 207 -13.51 10.18 -4.61
N ARG A 208 -13.46 11.01 -3.58
CA ARG A 208 -12.83 12.33 -3.56
C ARG A 208 -12.04 12.47 -2.27
N TRP A 209 -11.10 13.39 -2.25
CA TRP A 209 -10.40 13.78 -1.03
C TRP A 209 -10.19 15.28 -1.03
N ASN A 210 -10.03 15.86 0.16
CA ASN A 210 -9.61 17.25 0.30
C ASN A 210 -8.13 17.42 -0.02
N GLU A 211 -7.68 18.67 -0.10
CA GLU A 211 -6.27 18.99 -0.23
C GLU A 211 -5.47 18.37 0.95
N PRO A 212 -4.41 17.61 0.69
CA PRO A 212 -3.62 17.00 1.76
C PRO A 212 -2.98 18.06 2.66
N ASP A 213 -3.27 18.01 3.96
CA ASP A 213 -2.74 18.94 4.96
C ASP A 213 -1.40 18.43 5.50
N VAL A 214 -0.33 19.19 5.26
CA VAL A 214 1.04 18.78 5.61
C VAL A 214 1.44 19.34 6.97
N ALA A 215 1.55 18.45 7.95
CA ALA A 215 1.98 18.74 9.32
C ALA A 215 3.35 18.13 9.64
N ASP A 216 3.99 18.60 10.72
CA ASP A 216 5.22 18.04 11.30
C ASP A 216 6.32 17.73 10.27
N ARG A 217 6.52 18.64 9.32
CA ARG A 217 7.48 18.49 8.24
C ARG A 217 8.89 18.88 8.66
N ASP A 218 9.82 17.97 8.42
CA ASP A 218 11.26 18.23 8.36
C ASP A 218 11.81 17.84 6.97
N ASP A 219 13.14 17.89 6.81
CA ASP A 219 13.79 17.58 5.53
C ASP A 219 13.69 16.10 5.09
N LYS A 220 13.26 15.21 5.99
CA LYS A 220 13.29 13.76 5.84
C LYS A 220 11.91 13.13 6.03
N ARG A 221 10.99 13.77 6.75
CA ARG A 221 9.70 13.21 7.14
C ARG A 221 8.64 14.30 7.18
N ALA A 222 7.41 13.93 6.88
CA ALA A 222 6.23 14.75 7.15
C ALA A 222 5.07 13.84 7.56
N LEU A 223 4.13 14.42 8.31
CA LEU A 223 2.79 13.87 8.48
C LEU A 223 1.85 14.56 7.51
N VAL A 224 0.95 13.82 6.90
CA VAL A 224 -0.03 14.37 5.97
C VAL A 224 -1.40 13.85 6.34
N ASP A 225 -2.32 14.74 6.63
CA ASP A 225 -3.70 14.44 6.98
C ASP A 225 -4.61 14.70 5.78
N VAL A 226 -5.53 13.79 5.51
CA VAL A 226 -6.46 13.89 4.39
C VAL A 226 -7.75 13.15 4.72
N GLN A 227 -8.88 13.73 4.36
CA GLN A 227 -10.20 13.13 4.45
C GLN A 227 -10.61 12.59 3.09
N VAL A 228 -10.83 11.29 3.02
CA VAL A 228 -11.37 10.61 1.84
C VAL A 228 -12.88 10.51 1.99
N VAL A 229 -13.63 10.95 0.99
CA VAL A 229 -15.09 10.89 0.92
C VAL A 229 -15.51 10.00 -0.25
N MET A 230 -16.33 9.01 0.04
CA MET A 230 -17.07 8.26 -0.97
C MET A 230 -18.48 8.85 -1.07
N SER A 231 -18.90 9.21 -2.28
CA SER A 231 -20.28 9.62 -2.60
C SER A 231 -20.92 8.62 -3.55
N THR A 232 -22.23 8.47 -3.48
CA THR A 232 -23.02 7.57 -4.34
C THR A 232 -24.12 8.34 -5.08
N GLU A 233 -24.68 7.74 -6.14
CA GLU A 233 -25.76 8.38 -6.91
C GLU A 233 -27.05 8.59 -6.11
N ASP A 234 -27.29 7.78 -5.08
CA ASP A 234 -28.41 7.93 -4.16
C ASP A 234 -28.13 8.93 -3.02
N GLU A 235 -27.23 9.87 -3.26
CA GLU A 235 -26.86 10.99 -2.38
C GLU A 235 -26.30 10.57 -1.01
N ARG A 236 -25.85 9.31 -0.87
CA ARG A 236 -25.17 8.86 0.35
C ARG A 236 -23.71 9.25 0.29
N SER A 237 -23.16 9.52 1.46
CA SER A 237 -21.73 9.78 1.62
C SER A 237 -21.17 9.09 2.86
N ALA A 238 -19.90 8.72 2.77
CA ALA A 238 -19.10 8.24 3.88
C ALA A 238 -17.73 8.92 3.82
N ALA A 239 -17.25 9.40 4.96
CA ALA A 239 -15.95 10.06 5.08
C ALA A 239 -15.03 9.26 6.01
N GLN A 240 -13.74 9.23 5.68
CA GLN A 240 -12.70 8.64 6.50
C GLN A 240 -11.49 9.58 6.55
N ASP A 241 -11.06 9.92 7.77
CA ASP A 241 -9.83 10.67 7.99
C ASP A 241 -8.64 9.70 7.99
N LEU A 242 -7.66 10.01 7.16
CA LEU A 242 -6.43 9.24 7.01
C LEU A 242 -5.23 10.12 7.36
N ARG A 243 -4.31 9.55 8.11
CA ARG A 243 -3.00 10.12 8.41
C ARG A 243 -1.91 9.29 7.75
N PHE A 244 -1.05 9.98 7.00
CA PHE A 244 0.08 9.41 6.29
C PHE A 244 1.37 9.83 6.96
N THR A 245 2.31 8.88 7.11
CA THR A 245 3.72 9.22 7.32
C THR A 245 4.44 9.09 5.99
N VAL A 246 4.99 10.19 5.50
CA VAL A 246 5.82 10.20 4.30
C VAL A 246 7.29 10.43 4.65
N ILE A 247 8.19 9.78 3.92
CA ILE A 247 9.64 9.91 4.13
C ILE A 247 10.31 10.30 2.82
N ARG A 248 11.22 11.26 2.90
CA ARG A 248 12.03 11.72 1.78
C ARG A 248 13.31 10.89 1.67
N LYS A 249 13.48 10.23 0.52
CA LYS A 249 14.73 9.60 0.09
C LYS A 249 15.21 10.21 -1.23
N ALA A 250 15.06 9.50 -2.35
CA ALA A 250 15.24 10.05 -3.70
C ALA A 250 14.06 10.94 -4.13
N GLY A 251 12.93 10.83 -3.42
CA GLY A 251 11.75 11.69 -3.45
C GLY A 251 10.89 11.36 -2.22
N TRP A 252 9.70 11.94 -2.13
CA TRP A 252 8.75 11.65 -1.06
C TRP A 252 7.95 10.37 -1.38
N LEU A 253 7.87 9.48 -0.39
CA LEU A 253 7.20 8.18 -0.48
C LEU A 253 6.31 7.96 0.75
N VAL A 254 5.19 7.27 0.56
CA VAL A 254 4.28 6.89 1.66
C VAL A 254 4.84 5.68 2.41
N CYS A 255 5.13 5.84 3.70
CA CYS A 255 5.65 4.74 4.52
C CYS A 255 4.57 4.07 5.35
N GLU A 256 3.65 4.85 5.92
CA GLU A 256 2.63 4.36 6.84
C GLU A 256 1.32 5.11 6.60
N VAL A 257 0.20 4.42 6.81
CA VAL A 257 -1.16 4.96 6.71
C VAL A 257 -1.95 4.47 7.92
N SER A 258 -2.70 5.36 8.54
CA SER A 258 -3.57 5.06 9.68
C SER A 258 -4.86 5.87 9.62
N GLY A 259 -5.97 5.26 10.05
CA GLY A 259 -7.32 5.86 10.07
C GLY A 259 -8.39 4.78 10.01
#